data_AF-A0A484UYN9-F1
#
_entry.id   AF-A0A484UYN9-F1
#
_cell.length_a   1.000
_cell.length_b   1.000
_cell.length_c   1.000
_cell.angle_alpha   90.00
_cell.angle_beta   90.00
_cell.angle_gamma   90.00
#
_symmetry.space_group_name_H-M   'P 1'
#
loop_
_entity.id
_entity.type
_entity.pdbx_description
1 polymer ?
#
loop_
_entity_poly.entity_id
_entity_poly.type
_entity_poly.pdbx_seq_one_letter_code
_entity_poly.pdbx_strand_id
1 'polypeptide(L)'
;MLRQEFFANTYLPAKNANASESERELLWNRLEKELKIVLPTRTGDAAWLTLEGEDPTVISSWANGYVQAAIVAAREELMADVSALVTVRRQGNREQLAALRKIAAEARTNQIQRVEDALRIAESVGLQDSSSSGNLIIDYKDETMYLRGAKALRAELKGLQQRKDDDPYIPELRERLRVEALLSGINLDPAQLSPAIVDREAEIAVTPIRPQKALILAVSAILGLLLGSGFVILRASLQRR
;
A
#
# COMPACT_ATOMS: atom_id res chain seq x y z
N MET A 1 7.28 8.44 -13.38
CA MET A 1 8.43 7.90 -14.16
C MET A 1 7.95 7.18 -15.42
N LEU A 2 6.90 6.34 -15.36
CA LEU A 2 6.40 5.55 -16.51
C LEU A 2 6.23 6.30 -17.84
N ARG A 3 5.66 7.52 -17.85
CA ARG A 3 5.51 8.31 -19.09
C ARG A 3 6.86 8.69 -19.72
N GLN A 4 7.87 8.99 -18.90
CA GLN A 4 9.22 9.31 -19.35
C GLN A 4 9.92 8.08 -19.92
N GLU A 5 9.76 6.92 -19.26
CA GLU A 5 10.31 5.65 -19.75
C GLU A 5 9.68 5.23 -21.09
N PHE A 6 8.36 5.34 -21.20
CA PHE A 6 7.65 5.10 -22.46
C PHE A 6 8.15 6.05 -23.57
N PHE A 7 8.35 7.33 -23.25
CA PHE A 7 8.88 8.28 -24.20
C PHE A 7 10.28 7.91 -24.67
N ALA A 8 11.20 7.63 -23.74
CA ALA A 8 12.59 7.34 -24.05
C ALA A 8 12.77 6.01 -24.80
N ASN A 9 12.02 4.98 -24.41
CA ASN A 9 12.25 3.61 -24.89
C ASN A 9 11.35 3.22 -26.07
N THR A 10 10.20 3.87 -26.26
CA THR A 10 9.22 3.47 -27.28
C THR A 10 8.94 4.60 -28.27
N TYR A 11 8.53 5.77 -27.78
CA TYR A 11 8.05 6.85 -28.64
C TYR A 11 9.19 7.59 -29.38
N LEU A 12 10.27 7.93 -28.68
CA LEU A 12 11.41 8.66 -29.25
C LEU A 12 12.13 7.84 -30.32
N PRO A 13 12.51 6.55 -30.10
CA PRO A 13 13.18 5.77 -31.13
C PRO A 13 12.32 5.55 -32.38
N ALA A 14 11.01 5.43 -32.22
CA ALA A 14 10.07 5.23 -33.33
C ALA A 14 9.85 6.49 -34.18
N LYS A 15 10.06 7.69 -33.63
CA LYS A 15 9.92 8.96 -34.37
C LYS A 15 11.26 9.50 -34.85
N ASN A 16 12.26 9.60 -33.97
CA ASN A 16 13.63 9.99 -34.31
C ASN A 16 14.59 9.64 -33.16
N ALA A 17 15.34 8.54 -33.30
CA ALA A 17 16.31 8.10 -32.29
C ALA A 17 17.47 9.07 -32.04
N ASN A 18 17.84 9.88 -33.04
CA ASN A 18 18.97 10.82 -32.98
C ASN A 18 18.51 12.28 -32.84
N ALA A 19 17.29 12.50 -32.33
CA ALA A 19 16.74 13.85 -32.14
C ALA A 19 17.62 14.71 -31.23
N SER A 20 17.84 15.95 -31.65
CA SER A 20 18.47 17.00 -30.85
C SER A 20 17.64 17.34 -29.61
N GLU A 21 18.22 18.06 -28.65
CA GLU A 21 17.54 18.39 -27.38
C GLU A 21 16.22 19.16 -27.59
N SER A 22 16.21 20.12 -28.52
CA SER A 22 15.00 20.87 -28.90
C SER A 22 13.95 20.00 -29.57
N GLU A 23 14.35 19.07 -30.44
CA GLU A 23 13.43 18.12 -31.09
C GLU A 23 12.82 17.14 -30.09
N ARG A 24 13.59 16.70 -29.09
CA ARG A 24 13.09 15.85 -27.99
C ARG A 24 12.00 16.56 -27.20
N GLU A 25 12.20 17.83 -26.86
CA GLU A 25 11.20 18.62 -26.15
C GLU A 25 9.92 18.80 -26.97
N LEU A 26 10.04 19.05 -28.28
CA LEU A 26 8.89 19.11 -29.19
C LEU A 26 8.14 17.77 -29.27
N LEU A 27 8.86 16.65 -29.34
CA LEU A 27 8.28 15.31 -29.37
C LEU A 27 7.61 14.97 -28.03
N TRP A 28 8.17 15.38 -26.90
CA TRP A 28 7.57 15.24 -25.57
C TRP A 28 6.25 15.99 -25.48
N ASN A 29 6.24 17.27 -25.87
CA ASN A 29 5.04 18.11 -25.88
C ASN A 29 3.96 17.58 -26.83
N ARG A 30 4.34 16.88 -27.90
CA ARG A 30 3.41 16.17 -28.78
C ARG A 30 2.80 14.97 -28.09
N LEU A 31 3.63 14.11 -27.48
CA LEU A 31 3.17 12.93 -26.74
C LEU A 31 2.18 13.32 -25.65
N GLU A 32 2.43 14.39 -24.89
CA GLU A 32 1.49 14.83 -23.83
C GLU A 32 0.11 15.23 -24.38
N LYS A 33 0.04 15.73 -25.61
CA LYS A 33 -1.24 16.08 -26.25
C LYS A 33 -1.96 14.86 -26.81
N GLU A 34 -1.20 13.87 -27.27
CA GLU A 34 -1.70 12.65 -27.91
C GLU A 34 -2.08 11.57 -26.89
N LEU A 35 -1.35 11.46 -25.79
CA LEU A 35 -1.61 10.51 -24.69
C LEU A 35 -2.44 11.18 -23.59
N LYS A 36 -3.74 10.87 -23.56
CA LYS A 36 -4.67 11.37 -22.55
C LYS A 36 -5.11 10.24 -21.63
N ILE A 37 -5.09 10.51 -20.34
CA ILE A 37 -5.56 9.60 -19.30
C ILE A 37 -6.68 10.31 -18.55
N VAL A 38 -7.87 9.72 -18.56
CA VAL A 38 -9.03 10.21 -17.81
C VAL A 38 -9.22 9.30 -16.60
N LEU A 39 -9.05 9.88 -15.42
CA LEU A 39 -9.24 9.18 -14.16
C LEU A 39 -10.73 9.10 -13.80
N PRO A 40 -11.16 8.02 -13.13
CA PRO A 40 -12.53 7.89 -12.65
C PRO A 40 -12.85 8.98 -11.62
N THR A 41 -14.06 9.51 -11.68
CA THR A 41 -14.53 10.56 -10.74
C THR A 41 -15.36 9.99 -9.59
N ARG A 42 -15.94 8.80 -9.76
CA ARG A 42 -16.67 8.08 -8.72
C ARG A 42 -16.09 6.69 -8.50
N THR A 43 -16.31 6.16 -7.30
CA THR A 43 -15.99 4.77 -6.98
C THR A 43 -16.79 3.82 -7.86
N GLY A 44 -16.10 2.98 -8.63
CA GLY A 44 -16.68 2.04 -9.59
C GLY A 44 -16.61 2.49 -11.06
N ASP A 45 -16.21 3.73 -11.34
CA ASP A 45 -15.97 4.17 -12.72
C ASP A 45 -14.64 3.60 -13.25
N ALA A 46 -14.56 3.36 -14.57
CA ALA A 46 -13.35 2.95 -15.26
C ALA A 46 -12.45 4.15 -15.61
N ALA A 47 -11.14 3.93 -15.61
CA ALA A 47 -10.18 4.86 -16.19
C ALA A 47 -10.09 4.64 -17.71
N TRP A 48 -9.94 5.72 -18.47
CA TRP A 48 -9.79 5.65 -19.93
C TRP A 48 -8.41 6.16 -20.35
N LEU A 49 -7.71 5.36 -21.15
CA LEU A 49 -6.48 5.77 -21.82
C LEU A 49 -6.77 5.95 -23.31
N THR A 50 -6.41 7.11 -23.84
CA THR A 50 -6.51 7.43 -25.26
C THR A 50 -5.13 7.81 -25.77
N LEU A 51 -4.71 7.19 -26.87
CA LEU A 51 -3.50 7.53 -27.59
C LEU A 51 -3.86 7.81 -29.05
N GLU A 52 -3.55 9.03 -29.51
CA GLU A 52 -3.76 9.45 -30.90
C GLU A 52 -2.44 9.34 -31.69
N GLY A 53 -2.47 8.93 -32.95
CA GLY A 53 -1.28 8.91 -33.80
C GLY A 53 -1.57 8.52 -35.25
N GLU A 54 -0.51 8.33 -36.03
CA GLU A 54 -0.58 8.17 -37.50
C GLU A 54 -0.89 6.74 -37.93
N ASP A 55 -0.22 5.74 -37.35
CA ASP A 55 -0.40 4.32 -37.69
C ASP A 55 -1.32 3.63 -36.64
N PRO A 56 -2.53 3.20 -37.02
CA PRO A 56 -3.46 2.52 -36.12
C PRO A 56 -2.90 1.25 -35.46
N THR A 57 -2.01 0.53 -36.15
CA THR A 57 -1.43 -0.74 -35.67
C THR A 57 -0.40 -0.48 -34.57
N VAL A 58 0.47 0.50 -34.79
CA VAL A 58 1.51 0.89 -33.83
C VAL A 58 0.89 1.52 -32.59
N ILE A 59 -0.09 2.40 -32.77
CA ILE A 59 -0.72 3.14 -31.67
C ILE A 59 -1.56 2.24 -30.75
N SER A 60 -2.32 1.29 -31.30
CA SER A 60 -3.05 0.31 -30.48
C SER A 60 -2.09 -0.56 -29.66
N SER A 61 -1.02 -1.06 -30.28
CA SER A 61 0.04 -1.81 -29.59
C SER A 61 0.70 -1.00 -28.47
N TRP A 62 1.02 0.28 -28.73
CA TRP A 62 1.59 1.17 -27.72
C TRP A 62 0.64 1.47 -26.57
N ALA A 63 -0.64 1.68 -26.84
CA ALA A 63 -1.65 1.90 -25.81
C ALA A 63 -1.76 0.68 -24.88
N ASN A 64 -1.86 -0.53 -25.45
CA ASN A 64 -1.90 -1.79 -24.68
C ASN A 64 -0.61 -2.00 -23.89
N GLY A 65 0.55 -1.80 -24.53
CA GLY A 65 1.86 -1.92 -23.87
C GLY A 65 2.04 -0.93 -22.72
N TYR A 66 1.57 0.31 -22.87
CA TYR A 66 1.64 1.33 -21.83
C TYR A 66 0.76 0.96 -20.63
N VAL A 67 -0.47 0.50 -20.86
CA VAL A 67 -1.37 0.04 -19.79
C VAL A 67 -0.76 -1.16 -19.07
N GLN A 68 -0.22 -2.14 -19.80
CA GLN A 68 0.44 -3.29 -19.19
C GLN A 68 1.67 -2.89 -18.35
N ALA A 69 2.49 -1.98 -18.86
CA ALA A 69 3.63 -1.45 -18.10
C ALA A 69 3.17 -0.71 -16.84
N ALA A 70 2.07 0.06 -16.91
CA ALA A 70 1.48 0.71 -15.75
C ALA A 70 1.01 -0.30 -14.69
N ILE A 71 0.37 -1.39 -15.11
CA ILE A 71 -0.11 -2.45 -14.21
C ILE A 71 1.08 -3.15 -13.53
N VAL A 72 2.16 -3.42 -14.26
CA VAL A 72 3.37 -4.03 -13.70
C VAL A 72 4.04 -3.08 -12.69
N ALA A 73 4.23 -1.81 -13.06
CA ALA A 73 4.82 -0.82 -12.15
C ALA A 73 3.98 -0.64 -10.87
N ALA A 74 2.65 -0.53 -11.01
CA ALA A 74 1.75 -0.43 -9.86
C ALA A 74 1.79 -1.69 -8.97
N ARG A 75 1.93 -2.88 -9.57
CA ARG A 75 2.06 -4.14 -8.82
C ARG A 75 3.34 -4.16 -7.98
N GLU A 76 4.46 -3.74 -8.57
CA GLU A 76 5.74 -3.68 -7.87
C GLU A 76 5.70 -2.69 -6.71
N GLU A 77 5.16 -1.49 -6.94
CA GLU A 77 5.00 -0.46 -5.90
C GLU A 77 4.10 -0.93 -4.75
N LEU A 78 2.92 -1.49 -5.07
CA LEU A 78 2.01 -2.03 -4.06
C LEU A 78 2.62 -3.20 -3.29
N MET A 79 3.40 -4.07 -3.95
CA MET A 79 4.10 -5.16 -3.27
C MET A 79 5.18 -4.65 -2.32
N ALA A 80 5.94 -3.63 -2.74
CA ALA A 80 6.91 -2.97 -1.88
C ALA A 80 6.23 -2.36 -0.64
N ASP A 81 5.13 -1.64 -0.83
CA ASP A 81 4.37 -1.01 0.25
C ASP A 81 3.78 -2.04 1.23
N VAL A 82 3.17 -3.11 0.71
CA VAL A 82 2.64 -4.20 1.54
C VAL A 82 3.77 -4.89 2.33
N SER A 83 4.91 -5.15 1.69
CA SER A 83 6.06 -5.76 2.37
C SER A 83 6.63 -4.88 3.48
N ALA A 84 6.71 -3.57 3.24
CA ALA A 84 7.13 -2.59 4.23
C ALA A 84 6.12 -2.55 5.39
N LEU A 85 4.82 -2.52 5.10
CA LEU A 85 3.78 -2.54 6.12
C LEU A 85 3.82 -3.81 6.98
N VAL A 86 3.95 -4.99 6.38
CA VAL A 86 4.08 -6.26 7.11
C VAL A 86 5.32 -6.23 8.00
N THR A 87 6.43 -5.70 7.49
CA THR A 87 7.68 -5.56 8.26
C THR A 87 7.49 -4.67 9.48
N VAL A 88 6.88 -3.49 9.32
CA VAL A 88 6.57 -2.56 10.41
C VAL A 88 5.63 -3.21 11.43
N ARG A 89 4.56 -3.88 10.97
CA ARG A 89 3.61 -4.58 11.85
C ARG A 89 4.27 -5.69 12.66
N ARG A 90 5.15 -6.47 12.03
CA ARG A 90 5.92 -7.52 12.68
C ARG A 90 6.88 -6.95 13.72
N GLN A 91 7.59 -5.88 13.38
CA GLN A 91 8.48 -5.20 14.32
C GLN A 91 7.74 -4.69 15.55
N GLY A 92 6.60 -4.00 15.36
CA GLY A 92 5.78 -3.54 16.48
C GLY A 92 5.25 -4.67 17.37
N ASN A 93 4.85 -5.80 16.78
CA ASN A 93 4.41 -6.97 17.55
C ASN A 93 5.57 -7.59 18.36
N ARG A 94 6.79 -7.65 17.81
CA ARG A 94 7.99 -8.13 18.51
C ARG A 94 8.38 -7.24 19.67
N GLU A 95 8.29 -5.92 19.52
CA GLU A 95 8.55 -4.97 20.59
C GLU A 95 7.55 -5.14 21.73
N GLN A 96 6.27 -5.38 21.42
CA GLN A 96 5.25 -5.69 22.42
C GLN A 96 5.52 -7.02 23.14
N LEU A 97 5.92 -8.08 22.42
CA LEU A 97 6.35 -9.35 23.03
C LEU A 97 7.53 -9.14 23.99
N ALA A 98 8.53 -8.37 23.58
CA ALA A 98 9.69 -8.06 24.42
C ALA A 98 9.28 -7.26 25.67
N ALA A 99 8.40 -6.27 25.52
CA ALA A 99 7.88 -5.49 26.63
C ALA A 99 7.09 -6.36 27.62
N LEU A 100 6.21 -7.23 27.14
CA LEU A 100 5.44 -8.15 27.97
C LEU A 100 6.36 -9.07 28.79
N ARG A 101 7.37 -9.66 28.15
CA ARG A 101 8.37 -10.51 28.83
C ARG A 101 9.16 -9.75 29.88
N LYS A 102 9.56 -8.52 29.57
CA LYS A 102 10.26 -7.64 30.52
C LYS A 102 9.39 -7.35 31.75
N ILE A 103 8.13 -6.94 31.53
CA ILE A 103 7.17 -6.67 32.61
C ILE A 103 6.94 -7.92 33.45
N ALA A 104 6.81 -9.09 32.83
CA ALA A 104 6.63 -10.35 33.54
C ALA A 104 7.84 -10.72 34.43
N ALA A 105 9.06 -10.51 33.93
CA ALA A 105 10.28 -10.73 34.71
C ALA A 105 10.38 -9.77 35.91
N GLU A 106 10.01 -8.50 35.73
CA GLU A 106 9.91 -7.51 36.81
C GLU A 106 8.83 -7.89 37.82
N ALA A 107 7.65 -8.31 37.34
CA ALA A 107 6.55 -8.78 38.18
C ALA A 107 6.94 -10.02 39.00
N ARG A 108 7.68 -10.98 38.42
CA ARG A 108 8.25 -12.13 39.13
C ARG A 108 9.20 -11.70 40.24
N THR A 109 10.08 -10.75 39.95
CA THR A 109 11.03 -10.22 40.93
C THR A 109 10.29 -9.58 42.11
N ASN A 110 9.27 -8.77 41.82
CA ASN A 110 8.42 -8.17 42.85
C ASN A 110 7.64 -9.24 43.65
N GLN A 111 7.18 -10.30 42.98
CA GLN A 111 6.50 -11.41 43.66
C GLN A 111 7.44 -12.18 44.58
N ILE A 112 8.69 -12.42 44.18
CA ILE A 112 9.73 -13.03 45.04
C ILE A 112 9.88 -12.21 46.32
N GLN A 113 10.03 -10.89 46.22
CA GLN A 113 10.17 -10.02 47.39
C GLN A 113 8.96 -10.10 48.33
N ARG A 114 7.73 -10.04 47.78
CA ARG A 114 6.51 -10.17 48.60
C ARG A 114 6.41 -11.53 49.29
N VAL A 115 6.77 -12.61 48.61
CA VAL A 115 6.77 -13.98 49.17
C VAL A 115 7.86 -14.13 50.25
N GLU A 116 9.03 -13.52 50.06
CA GLU A 116 10.11 -13.50 51.06
C GLU A 116 9.69 -12.75 52.34
N ASP A 117 9.05 -11.59 52.21
CA ASP A 117 8.53 -10.83 53.35
C ASP A 117 7.43 -11.60 54.09
N ALA A 118 6.46 -12.16 53.35
CA ALA A 118 5.40 -12.98 53.93
C ALA A 118 5.94 -14.23 54.64
N LEU A 119 6.98 -14.87 54.07
CA LEU A 119 7.64 -16.01 54.69
C LEU A 119 8.29 -15.61 56.01
N ARG A 120 8.96 -14.45 56.07
CA ARG A 120 9.58 -13.93 57.29
C ARG A 120 8.55 -13.70 58.41
N ILE A 121 7.38 -13.16 58.05
CA ILE A 121 6.28 -12.96 59.01
C ILE A 121 5.71 -14.30 59.46
N ALA A 122 5.46 -15.23 58.54
CA ALA A 122 4.94 -16.56 58.88
C ALA A 122 5.88 -17.32 59.83
N GLU A 123 7.19 -17.22 59.60
CA GLU A 123 8.22 -17.82 60.46
C GLU A 123 8.29 -17.14 61.84
N SER A 124 8.16 -15.81 61.91
CA SER A 124 8.21 -15.07 63.19
C SER A 124 7.00 -15.36 64.09
N VAL A 125 5.83 -15.63 63.51
CA VAL A 125 4.62 -16.02 64.26
C VAL A 125 4.47 -17.55 64.42
N GLY A 126 5.44 -18.34 63.92
CA GLY A 126 5.43 -19.81 64.05
C GLY A 126 4.38 -20.54 63.21
N LEU A 127 3.82 -19.90 62.18
CA LEU A 127 2.78 -20.46 61.32
C LEU A 127 3.40 -21.32 60.21
N GLN A 128 3.51 -22.64 60.42
CA GLN A 128 4.10 -23.57 59.45
C GLN A 128 3.13 -23.99 58.34
N ASP A 129 1.93 -24.41 58.72
CA ASP A 129 0.85 -24.80 57.82
C ASP A 129 -0.23 -23.71 57.78
N SER A 130 -1.07 -23.72 56.75
CA SER A 130 -2.22 -22.81 56.67
C SER A 130 -3.12 -22.97 57.90
N SER A 131 -3.59 -21.86 58.47
CA SER A 131 -4.55 -21.91 59.59
C SER A 131 -5.75 -22.79 59.21
N SER A 132 -5.99 -23.85 59.98
CA SER A 132 -7.08 -24.83 59.76
C SER A 132 -8.49 -24.24 59.99
N SER A 133 -8.57 -22.96 60.33
CA SER A 133 -9.80 -22.19 60.48
C SER A 133 -10.42 -22.01 59.09
N GLY A 134 -11.35 -22.90 58.72
CA GLY A 134 -11.92 -23.09 57.37
C GLY A 134 -12.73 -21.93 56.77
N ASN A 135 -12.26 -20.69 56.87
CA ASN A 135 -12.87 -19.56 56.20
C ASN A 135 -12.31 -19.44 54.76
N LEU A 136 -13.02 -20.06 53.81
CA LEU A 136 -12.75 -20.00 52.36
C LEU A 136 -12.91 -18.59 51.74
N ILE A 137 -13.17 -17.56 52.56
CA ILE A 137 -13.46 -16.18 52.16
C ILE A 137 -12.19 -15.30 52.23
N ILE A 138 -11.08 -15.79 52.79
CA ILE A 138 -9.85 -15.01 52.92
C ILE A 138 -9.15 -14.92 51.56
N ASP A 139 -9.08 -13.71 50.98
CA ASP A 139 -8.19 -13.43 49.85
C ASP A 139 -6.76 -13.40 50.36
N TYR A 140 -5.96 -14.40 49.99
CA TYR A 140 -4.57 -14.54 50.40
C TYR A 140 -3.64 -13.68 49.52
N LYS A 141 -3.83 -12.35 49.55
CA LYS A 141 -3.04 -11.38 48.80
C LYS A 141 -2.42 -10.33 49.73
N ASP A 142 -1.29 -9.80 49.27
CA ASP A 142 -0.53 -8.74 49.92
C ASP A 142 -0.29 -9.01 51.42
N GLU A 143 -0.96 -8.27 52.30
CA GLU A 143 -0.77 -8.32 53.75
C GLU A 143 -1.14 -9.66 54.38
N THR A 144 -2.03 -10.46 53.76
CA THR A 144 -2.49 -11.73 54.31
C THR A 144 -1.72 -12.95 53.78
N MET A 145 -0.71 -12.76 52.92
CA MET A 145 0.03 -13.87 52.31
C MET A 145 0.67 -14.81 53.35
N TYR A 146 1.11 -14.28 54.50
CA TYR A 146 1.73 -15.07 55.57
C TYR A 146 0.78 -16.13 56.13
N LEU A 147 -0.55 -15.92 56.06
CA LEU A 147 -1.56 -16.86 56.55
C LEU A 147 -1.58 -18.20 55.77
N ARG A 148 -0.94 -18.25 54.60
CA ARG A 148 -0.75 -19.50 53.83
C ARG A 148 0.23 -20.48 54.50
N GLY A 149 1.01 -20.01 55.47
CA GLY A 149 2.00 -20.81 56.20
C GLY A 149 3.37 -20.86 55.51
N ALA A 150 4.42 -20.96 56.32
CA ALA A 150 5.81 -20.94 55.87
C ALA A 150 6.14 -22.07 54.87
N LYS A 151 5.54 -23.25 55.01
CA LYS A 151 5.79 -24.39 54.12
C LYS A 151 5.36 -24.12 52.68
N ALA A 152 4.17 -23.54 52.49
CA ALA A 152 3.64 -23.20 51.18
C ALA A 152 4.44 -22.06 50.54
N LEU A 153 4.78 -21.03 51.32
CA LEU A 153 5.55 -19.88 50.84
C LEU A 153 6.98 -20.28 50.43
N ARG A 154 7.64 -21.19 51.17
CA ARG A 154 8.97 -21.70 50.80
C ARG A 154 8.94 -22.51 49.50
N ALA A 155 7.89 -23.30 49.29
CA ALA A 155 7.69 -24.05 48.06
C ALA A 155 7.45 -23.11 46.86
N GLU A 156 6.63 -22.07 47.03
CA GLU A 156 6.40 -21.06 46.01
C GLU A 156 7.66 -20.26 45.69
N LEU A 157 8.39 -19.80 46.72
CA LEU A 157 9.64 -19.07 46.56
C LEU A 157 10.65 -19.88 45.74
N LYS A 158 10.82 -21.16 46.08
CA LYS A 158 11.67 -22.08 45.32
C LYS A 158 11.21 -22.20 43.87
N GLY A 159 9.90 -22.30 43.63
CA GLY A 159 9.33 -22.35 42.28
C GLY A 159 9.57 -21.07 41.48
N LEU A 160 9.43 -19.90 42.10
CA LEU A 160 9.68 -18.60 41.46
C LEU A 160 11.16 -18.38 41.16
N GLN A 161 12.06 -18.74 42.08
CA GLN A 161 13.52 -18.61 41.91
C GLN A 161 14.08 -19.58 40.86
N GLN A 162 13.49 -20.78 40.73
CA GLN A 162 13.93 -21.78 39.75
C GLN A 162 13.30 -21.60 38.36
N ARG A 163 12.32 -20.71 38.22
CA ARG A 163 11.64 -20.45 36.95
C ARG A 163 12.59 -19.80 35.94
N LYS A 164 12.74 -20.43 34.79
CA LYS A 164 13.58 -19.92 33.67
C LYS A 164 12.80 -19.15 32.61
N ASP A 165 11.52 -19.47 32.46
CA ASP A 165 10.64 -18.91 31.44
C ASP A 165 9.33 -18.43 32.06
N ASP A 166 8.96 -17.19 31.76
CA ASP A 166 7.73 -16.56 32.23
C ASP A 166 6.61 -16.64 31.20
N ASP A 167 6.89 -17.02 29.96
CA ASP A 167 5.93 -17.01 28.85
C ASP A 167 4.58 -17.70 29.19
N PRO A 168 4.55 -18.86 29.88
CA PRO A 168 3.29 -19.51 30.25
C PRO A 168 2.39 -18.71 31.21
N TYR A 169 2.96 -17.73 31.92
CA TYR A 169 2.30 -16.94 32.95
C TYR A 169 1.89 -15.54 32.45
N ILE A 170 2.12 -15.23 31.16
CA ILE A 170 1.76 -13.95 30.53
C ILE A 170 0.47 -14.15 29.73
N PRO A 171 -0.69 -13.63 30.19
CA PRO A 171 -1.98 -13.86 29.54
C PRO A 171 -2.02 -13.39 28.08
N GLU A 172 -1.49 -12.19 27.81
CA GLU A 172 -1.56 -11.54 26.50
C GLU A 172 -0.55 -12.11 25.48
N LEU A 173 0.49 -12.81 25.95
CA LEU A 173 1.58 -13.26 25.10
C LEU A 173 1.11 -14.26 24.04
N ARG A 174 0.16 -15.13 24.39
CA ARG A 174 -0.36 -16.16 23.48
C ARG A 174 -0.97 -15.55 22.21
N GLU A 175 -1.78 -14.52 22.36
CA GLU A 175 -2.38 -13.83 21.21
C GLU A 175 -1.33 -13.13 20.36
N ARG A 176 -0.31 -12.53 20.99
CA ARG A 176 0.80 -11.88 20.27
C ARG A 176 1.68 -12.87 19.50
N LEU A 177 1.92 -14.05 20.06
CA LEU A 177 2.63 -15.14 19.38
C LEU A 177 1.83 -15.68 18.19
N ARG A 178 0.50 -15.78 18.33
CA ARG A 178 -0.39 -16.14 17.21
C ARG A 178 -0.30 -15.13 16.07
N VAL A 179 -0.30 -13.83 16.39
CA VAL A 179 -0.12 -12.76 15.41
C VAL A 179 1.27 -12.83 14.76
N GLU A 180 2.34 -13.09 15.53
CA GLU A 180 3.69 -13.24 14.98
C GLU A 180 3.78 -14.41 14.00
N ALA A 181 3.17 -15.55 14.34
CA ALA A 181 3.12 -16.72 13.48
C ALA A 181 2.35 -16.43 12.18
N LEU A 182 1.22 -15.72 12.29
CA LEU A 182 0.44 -15.29 11.12
C LEU A 182 1.25 -14.36 10.22
N LEU A 183 1.86 -13.30 10.78
CA LEU A 183 2.65 -12.33 10.02
C LEU A 183 3.88 -12.97 9.38
N SER A 184 4.52 -13.93 10.06
CA SER A 184 5.67 -14.66 9.52
C SER A 184 5.30 -15.66 8.42
N GLY A 185 4.03 -16.10 8.39
CA GLY A 185 3.49 -16.99 7.37
C GLY A 185 2.96 -16.27 6.13
N ILE A 186 2.93 -14.94 6.10
CA ILE A 186 2.50 -14.18 4.92
C ILE A 186 3.55 -14.36 3.82
N ASN A 187 3.18 -15.09 2.77
CA ASN A 187 3.97 -15.17 1.54
C ASN A 187 3.43 -14.14 0.54
N LEU A 188 4.22 -13.13 0.23
CA LEU A 188 3.87 -12.10 -0.73
C LEU A 188 4.32 -12.56 -2.12
N ASP A 189 3.37 -13.11 -2.88
CA ASP A 189 3.60 -13.52 -4.27
C ASP A 189 3.08 -12.43 -5.24
N PRO A 190 3.97 -11.73 -5.98
CA PRO A 190 3.58 -10.72 -6.95
C PRO A 190 2.65 -11.25 -8.05
N ALA A 191 2.71 -12.56 -8.35
CA ALA A 191 1.86 -13.15 -9.37
C ALA A 191 0.37 -13.12 -9.00
N GLN A 192 0.07 -13.12 -7.70
CA GLN A 192 -1.30 -13.15 -7.18
C GLN A 192 -1.94 -11.76 -7.04
N LEU A 193 -1.15 -10.69 -7.17
CA LEU A 193 -1.66 -9.33 -7.11
C LEU A 193 -2.01 -8.82 -8.51
N SER A 194 -3.29 -8.48 -8.74
CA SER A 194 -3.74 -7.78 -9.95
C SER A 194 -4.25 -6.39 -9.59
N PRO A 195 -3.44 -5.33 -9.75
CA PRO A 195 -3.82 -3.96 -9.37
C PRO A 195 -4.99 -3.39 -10.18
N ALA A 196 -5.18 -3.88 -11.40
CA ALA A 196 -6.23 -3.44 -12.29
C ALA A 196 -6.74 -4.61 -13.14
N ILE A 197 -7.93 -4.43 -13.70
CA ILE A 197 -8.55 -5.30 -14.70
C ILE A 197 -8.72 -4.45 -15.96
N VAL A 198 -8.32 -4.99 -17.11
CA VAL A 198 -8.51 -4.33 -18.41
C VAL A 198 -9.84 -4.80 -18.98
N ASP A 199 -10.85 -3.93 -18.96
CA ASP A 199 -12.18 -4.23 -19.53
C ASP A 199 -12.15 -4.33 -21.06
N ARG A 200 -11.42 -3.42 -21.71
CA ARG A 200 -11.28 -3.39 -23.17
C ARG A 200 -9.87 -2.96 -23.56
N GLU A 201 -9.21 -3.80 -24.35
CA GLU A 201 -7.94 -3.48 -24.97
C GLU A 201 -8.12 -2.46 -26.10
N ALA A 202 -7.06 -1.72 -26.41
CA ALA A 202 -7.04 -0.83 -27.55
C ALA A 202 -7.13 -1.64 -28.85
N GLU A 203 -8.22 -1.44 -29.58
CA GLU A 203 -8.44 -2.01 -30.90
C GLU A 203 -7.78 -1.17 -32.00
N ILE A 204 -7.48 -1.80 -33.14
CA ILE A 204 -6.98 -1.11 -34.32
C ILE A 204 -8.09 -0.20 -34.87
N ALA A 205 -7.84 1.11 -34.89
CA ALA A 205 -8.82 2.08 -35.37
C ALA A 205 -9.10 1.91 -36.87
N VAL A 206 -10.36 1.64 -37.22
CA VAL A 206 -10.82 1.48 -38.61
C VAL A 206 -11.01 2.83 -39.31
N THR A 207 -11.40 3.87 -38.56
CA THR A 207 -11.68 5.20 -39.11
C THR A 207 -10.76 6.26 -38.49
N PRO A 208 -10.12 7.13 -39.30
CA PRO A 208 -9.32 8.24 -38.78
C PRO A 208 -10.16 9.25 -38.00
N ILE A 209 -9.67 9.68 -36.83
CA ILE A 209 -10.34 10.69 -36.00
C ILE A 209 -10.15 12.11 -36.58
N ARG A 210 -9.02 12.37 -37.26
CA ARG A 210 -8.71 13.66 -37.89
C ARG A 210 -8.02 13.49 -39.27
N PRO A 211 -8.16 14.47 -40.18
CA PRO A 211 -9.04 15.65 -40.10
C PRO A 211 -10.48 15.34 -40.53
N GLN A 212 -11.46 16.07 -39.97
CA GLN A 212 -12.86 15.96 -40.36
C GLN A 212 -13.07 16.56 -41.76
N LYS A 213 -13.06 15.71 -42.79
CA LYS A 213 -13.17 16.13 -44.21
C LYS A 213 -14.36 17.05 -44.47
N ALA A 214 -15.48 16.84 -43.78
CA ALA A 214 -16.67 17.69 -43.86
C ALA A 214 -16.43 19.13 -43.39
N LEU A 215 -15.67 19.30 -42.29
CA LEU A 215 -15.33 20.63 -41.76
C LEU A 215 -14.41 21.38 -42.74
N ILE A 216 -13.43 20.68 -43.33
CA ILE A 216 -12.56 21.27 -44.36
C ILE A 216 -13.39 21.73 -45.57
N LEU A 217 -14.35 20.91 -46.02
CA LEU A 217 -15.26 21.23 -47.12
C LEU A 217 -16.16 22.43 -46.81
N ALA A 218 -16.70 22.52 -45.60
CA ALA A 218 -17.53 23.65 -45.18
C ALA A 218 -16.72 24.95 -45.15
N VAL A 219 -15.51 24.91 -44.57
CA VAL A 219 -14.62 26.08 -44.49
C VAL A 219 -14.17 26.52 -45.88
N SER A 220 -13.82 25.59 -46.78
CA SER A 220 -13.42 25.92 -48.14
C SER A 220 -14.56 26.50 -48.97
N ALA A 221 -15.79 26.00 -48.81
CA ALA A 221 -16.97 26.54 -49.46
C ALA A 221 -17.27 27.98 -49.02
N ILE A 222 -17.19 28.27 -47.70
CA ILE A 222 -17.40 29.61 -47.16
C ILE A 222 -16.32 30.58 -47.66
N LEU A 223 -15.06 30.18 -47.60
CA LEU A 223 -13.94 31.00 -48.11
C LEU A 223 -14.06 31.25 -49.62
N GLY A 224 -14.43 30.22 -50.39
CA GLY A 224 -14.64 30.33 -51.83
C GLY A 224 -15.77 31.30 -52.18
N LEU A 225 -16.88 31.25 -51.44
CA LEU A 225 -18.01 32.16 -51.63
C LEU A 225 -17.63 33.61 -51.29
N LEU A 226 -16.94 33.84 -50.17
CA LEU A 226 -16.47 35.17 -49.77
C LEU A 226 -15.52 35.77 -50.81
N LEU A 227 -14.48 35.04 -51.21
CA LEU A 227 -13.52 35.49 -52.22
C LEU A 227 -14.18 35.71 -53.58
N GLY A 228 -15.08 34.81 -53.98
CA GLY A 228 -15.85 34.93 -55.23
C GLY A 228 -16.73 36.17 -55.24
N SER A 229 -17.48 36.42 -54.16
CA SER A 229 -18.32 37.62 -54.05
C SER A 229 -17.48 38.90 -54.05
N GLY A 230 -16.34 38.91 -53.34
CA GLY A 230 -15.44 40.06 -53.29
C GLY A 230 -14.87 40.41 -54.66
N PHE A 231 -14.46 39.40 -55.43
CA PHE A 231 -13.96 39.59 -56.79
C PHE A 231 -15.02 40.19 -57.73
N VAL A 232 -16.26 39.72 -57.66
CA VAL A 232 -17.37 40.25 -58.46
C VAL A 232 -17.63 41.72 -58.11
N ILE A 233 -17.64 42.07 -56.82
CA ILE A 233 -17.86 43.46 -56.37
C ILE A 233 -16.72 44.38 -56.84
N LEU A 234 -15.45 43.96 -56.68
CA LEU A 234 -14.29 44.72 -57.15
C LEU A 234 -14.35 44.98 -58.66
N ARG A 235 -14.67 43.94 -59.44
CA ARG A 235 -14.83 44.06 -60.90
C ARG A 235 -15.95 45.02 -61.26
N ALA A 236 -17.11 44.90 -60.62
CA ALA A 236 -18.24 45.79 -60.87
C ALA A 236 -17.94 47.26 -60.51
N SER A 237 -17.16 47.49 -59.45
CA SER A 237 -16.73 48.83 -59.04
C SER A 237 -15.71 49.45 -60.00
N LEU A 238 -14.81 48.66 -60.58
CA LEU A 238 -13.82 49.14 -61.55
C LEU A 238 -14.44 49.44 -62.91
N GLN A 239 -15.47 48.70 -63.32
CA GLN A 239 -16.21 48.94 -64.57
C GLN A 239 -17.21 50.12 -64.49
N ARG A 240 -17.52 50.60 -63.27
CA ARG A 240 -18.42 51.76 -63.04
C ARG A 240 -17.68 53.08 -62.86
N ARG A 241 -16.36 53.12 -63.06
CA ARG A 241 -15.55 54.33 -63.19
C ARG A 241 -15.20 54.56 -64.64
#